data_AF-A0A935MKF3-F1
#
_entry.id   AF-A0A935MKF3-F1
#
_cell.length_a   1.000
_cell.length_b   1.000
_cell.length_c   1.000
_cell.angle_alpha   90.00
_cell.angle_beta   90.00
_cell.angle_gamma   90.00
#
_symmetry.space_group_name_H-M   'P 1'
#
loop_
_entity.id
_entity.type
_entity.pdbx_description
1 polymer ?
#
loop_
_entity_poly.entity_id
_entity_poly.type
_entity_poly.pdbx_seq_one_letter_code
_entity_poly.pdbx_strand_id
1 'polypeptide(L)'
;MHIHLLIPDLFWPDTSLKETIKNWSLPALETILTKSQLNQQPSEGIEAWLCETFGVSKQQDWPIAPITLSLDDPDHGLESNSKYWLRADPVHLRVANNHLLLADSQIFKISLKEANQITDTFNRYFTKDEVSFAAFSRSLVHGFTQNSQSSNKTAKSCKWKKYQYSASEGNR
;
A
#
# COMPACT_ATOMS: atom_id res chain seq x y z
N MET A 1 14.91 20.54 -20.05
CA MET A 1 15.10 19.39 -19.14
C MET A 1 14.24 19.64 -17.92
N HIS A 2 13.29 18.76 -17.61
CA HIS A 2 12.36 18.90 -16.48
C HIS A 2 12.76 17.88 -15.42
N ILE A 3 13.08 18.33 -14.20
CA ILE A 3 13.47 17.45 -13.09
C ILE A 3 12.39 17.53 -12.02
N HIS A 4 11.80 16.37 -11.69
CA HIS A 4 10.97 16.24 -10.50
C HIS A 4 11.81 15.66 -9.36
N LEU A 5 11.77 16.30 -8.19
CA LEU A 5 12.43 15.83 -6.99
C LEU A 5 11.37 15.53 -5.93
N LEU A 6 11.21 14.25 -5.59
CA LEU A 6 10.38 13.79 -4.48
C LEU A 6 11.28 13.54 -3.28
N ILE A 7 11.01 14.22 -2.16
CA ILE A 7 11.72 14.01 -0.90
C ILE A 7 10.67 13.54 0.13
N PRO A 8 10.53 12.22 0.34
CA PRO A 8 9.67 11.68 1.38
C PRO A 8 10.03 12.27 2.75
N ASP A 9 9.03 12.52 3.57
CA ASP A 9 9.19 12.93 4.97
C ASP A 9 10.02 14.21 5.20
N LEU A 10 10.23 15.03 4.16
CA LEU A 10 10.93 16.33 4.29
C LEU A 10 10.28 17.22 5.34
N PHE A 11 8.95 17.15 5.44
CA PHE A 11 8.17 17.85 6.45
C PHE A 11 7.52 16.84 7.40
N TRP A 12 8.22 16.53 8.49
CA TRP A 12 7.68 15.65 9.52
C TRP A 12 6.49 16.34 10.23
N PRO A 13 5.40 15.61 10.54
CA PRO A 13 4.22 16.19 11.19
C PRO A 13 4.46 16.64 12.63
N ASP A 14 5.55 16.21 13.27
CA ASP A 14 5.88 16.58 14.64
C ASP A 14 6.41 18.03 14.71
N THR A 15 5.69 18.86 15.44
CA THR A 15 6.06 20.25 15.71
C THR A 15 7.39 20.40 16.44
N SER A 16 7.84 19.39 17.19
CA SER A 16 9.13 19.41 17.91
C SER A 16 10.32 19.54 16.95
N LEU A 17 10.20 18.98 15.74
CA LEU A 17 11.25 19.01 14.72
C LEU A 17 11.36 20.36 14.01
N LYS A 18 10.34 21.22 14.06
CA LYS A 18 10.40 22.55 13.42
C LYS A 18 11.54 23.40 13.97
N GLU A 19 11.77 23.34 15.28
CA GLU A 19 12.90 24.03 15.92
C GLU A 19 14.25 23.40 15.55
N THR A 20 14.30 22.08 15.33
CA THR A 20 15.50 21.39 14.85
C THR A 20 15.83 21.79 13.41
N ILE A 21 14.84 21.82 12.51
CA ILE A 21 15.01 22.14 11.09
C ILE A 21 15.46 23.59 10.90
N LYS A 22 14.99 24.54 11.72
CA LYS A 22 15.44 25.95 11.66
C LYS A 22 16.95 26.12 11.81
N ASN A 23 17.61 25.20 12.51
CA ASN A 23 19.05 25.25 12.76
C ASN A 23 19.86 24.48 11.71
N TRP A 24 19.22 23.85 10.73
CA TRP A 24 19.91 23.17 9.64
C TRP A 24 20.39 24.17 8.61
N SER A 25 21.67 24.11 8.27
CA SER A 25 22.22 24.85 7.13
C SER A 25 22.02 24.00 5.87
N LEU A 26 21.09 24.39 5.00
CA LEU A 26 20.78 23.68 3.74
C LEU A 26 20.87 24.63 2.55
N PRO A 27 22.06 25.20 2.26
CA PRO A 27 22.21 26.33 1.33
C PRO A 27 21.70 26.04 -0.08
N ALA A 28 21.85 24.80 -0.56
CA ALA A 28 21.32 24.38 -1.86
C ALA A 28 19.78 24.36 -1.88
N LEU A 29 19.16 23.80 -0.84
CA LEU A 29 17.70 23.73 -0.73
C LEU A 29 17.10 25.13 -0.54
N GLU A 30 17.70 25.96 0.32
CA GLU A 30 17.32 27.36 0.52
C GLU A 30 17.36 28.16 -0.78
N THR A 31 18.42 27.96 -1.58
CA THR A 31 18.56 28.61 -2.89
C THR A 31 17.47 28.18 -3.86
N ILE A 32 17.12 26.89 -3.90
CA ILE A 32 16.06 26.36 -4.76
C ILE A 32 14.70 26.90 -4.31
N LEU A 33 14.40 26.85 -3.01
CA LEU A 33 13.12 27.30 -2.44
C LEU A 33 12.91 28.81 -2.58
N THR A 34 13.97 29.61 -2.48
CA THR A 34 13.87 31.08 -2.67
C THR A 34 13.43 31.45 -4.09
N LYS A 35 13.73 30.60 -5.07
CA LYS A 35 13.39 30.81 -6.49
C LYS A 35 12.17 30.02 -6.94
N SER A 36 11.55 29.22 -6.07
CA SER A 36 10.44 28.35 -6.43
C SER A 36 9.08 29.02 -6.19
N GLN A 37 8.05 28.47 -6.82
CA GLN A 37 6.67 28.78 -6.50
C GLN A 37 6.13 27.69 -5.56
N LEU A 38 5.50 28.11 -4.47
CA LEU A 38 4.86 27.18 -3.56
C LEU A 38 3.48 26.81 -4.12
N ASN A 39 3.25 25.51 -4.30
CA ASN A 39 1.94 24.95 -4.58
C ASN A 39 1.64 23.88 -3.54
N GLN A 40 0.49 24.00 -2.87
CA GLN A 40 0.02 23.02 -1.90
C GLN A 40 -1.05 22.16 -2.56
N GLN A 41 -0.80 20.86 -2.61
CA GLN A 41 -1.77 19.88 -3.11
C GLN A 41 -2.34 19.04 -1.96
N PRO A 42 -3.56 18.51 -2.11
CA PRO A 42 -4.09 17.51 -1.20
C PRO A 42 -3.11 16.33 -1.07
N SER A 43 -2.86 15.86 0.15
CA SER A 43 -2.01 14.69 0.36
C SER A 43 -2.82 13.42 0.10
N GLU A 44 -2.69 12.84 -1.09
CA GLU A 44 -3.22 11.51 -1.43
C GLU A 44 -2.17 10.39 -1.26
N GLY A 45 -0.97 10.72 -0.76
CA GLY A 45 0.14 9.79 -0.59
C GLY A 45 1.17 9.86 -1.74
N ILE A 46 2.30 9.20 -1.53
CA ILE A 46 3.42 9.16 -2.49
C ILE A 46 3.01 8.44 -3.77
N GLU A 47 2.27 7.35 -3.62
CA GLU A 47 1.74 6.51 -4.69
C GLU A 47 0.86 7.30 -5.66
N ALA A 48 -0.02 8.15 -5.12
CA ALA A 48 -0.88 9.03 -5.89
C ALA A 48 -0.05 10.04 -6.69
N TRP A 49 0.89 10.73 -6.02
CA TRP A 49 1.77 11.70 -6.66
C TRP A 49 2.62 11.08 -7.78
N LEU A 50 3.13 9.87 -7.57
CA LEU A 50 3.87 9.11 -8.59
C LEU A 50 2.96 8.81 -9.79
N CYS A 51 1.75 8.31 -9.55
CA CYS A 51 0.81 8.02 -10.64
C CYS A 51 0.52 9.28 -11.47
N GLU A 52 0.20 10.40 -10.83
CA GLU A 52 -0.07 11.67 -11.51
C GLU A 52 1.15 12.16 -12.31
N THR A 53 2.32 12.13 -11.70
CA THR A 53 3.58 12.59 -12.32
C THR A 53 3.92 11.78 -13.57
N PHE A 54 3.60 10.49 -13.58
CA PHE A 54 3.83 9.60 -14.72
C PHE A 54 2.61 9.46 -15.65
N GLY A 55 1.56 10.28 -15.48
CA GLY A 55 0.39 10.29 -16.36
C GLY A 55 -0.53 9.08 -16.21
N VAL A 56 -0.40 8.34 -15.10
CA VAL A 56 -1.30 7.24 -14.75
C VAL A 56 -2.58 7.83 -14.18
N SER A 57 -3.70 7.58 -14.86
CA SER A 57 -5.01 8.05 -14.40
C SER A 57 -5.52 7.19 -13.25
N LYS A 58 -6.10 7.85 -12.24
CA LYS A 58 -6.85 7.18 -11.17
C LYS A 58 -8.03 6.43 -11.76
N GLN A 59 -8.18 5.16 -11.39
CA GLN A 59 -9.33 4.34 -11.76
C GLN A 59 -10.34 4.39 -10.61
N GLN A 60 -10.87 3.24 -10.18
CA GLN A 60 -11.55 3.13 -8.89
C GLN A 60 -10.59 3.52 -7.74
N ASP A 61 -9.34 3.03 -7.81
CA ASP A 61 -8.24 3.39 -6.92
C ASP A 61 -6.99 3.71 -7.76
N TRP A 62 -5.92 4.17 -7.11
CA TRP A 62 -4.61 4.27 -7.76
C TRP A 62 -4.12 2.85 -8.11
N PRO A 63 -3.72 2.57 -9.37
CA PRO A 63 -3.46 1.22 -9.86
C PRO A 63 -2.09 0.68 -9.42
N ILE A 64 -1.77 0.81 -8.13
CA ILE A 64 -0.48 0.42 -7.56
C ILE A 64 -0.30 -1.09 -7.61
N ALA A 65 -1.31 -1.85 -7.21
CA ALA A 65 -1.26 -3.31 -7.20
C ALA A 65 -0.96 -3.92 -8.59
N PRO A 66 -1.67 -3.56 -9.69
CA PRO A 66 -1.34 -4.09 -11.01
C PRO A 66 0.00 -3.57 -11.54
N ILE A 67 0.42 -2.34 -11.23
CA ILE A 67 1.76 -1.85 -11.55
C ILE A 67 2.82 -2.72 -10.86
N THR A 68 2.67 -2.98 -9.56
CA THR A 68 3.62 -3.81 -8.81
C THR A 68 3.61 -5.25 -9.28
N LEU A 69 2.45 -5.81 -9.63
CA LEU A 69 2.34 -7.15 -10.21
C LEU A 69 3.11 -7.26 -11.52
N SER A 70 3.03 -6.25 -12.40
CA SER A 70 3.77 -6.28 -13.67
C SER A 70 5.30 -6.30 -13.49
N LEU A 71 5.80 -5.81 -12.35
CA LEU A 71 7.21 -5.87 -11.99
C LEU A 71 7.59 -7.20 -11.34
N ASP A 72 6.67 -7.80 -10.60
CA ASP A 72 6.88 -9.04 -9.85
C ASP A 72 6.62 -10.31 -10.68
N ASP A 73 5.83 -10.20 -11.75
CA ASP A 73 5.49 -11.25 -12.72
C ASP A 73 5.79 -10.79 -14.17
N PRO A 74 7.06 -10.68 -14.55
CA PRO A 74 7.46 -10.18 -15.86
C PRO A 74 7.07 -11.11 -17.02
N ASP A 75 6.84 -12.39 -16.73
CA ASP A 75 6.43 -13.39 -17.73
C ASP A 75 4.91 -13.39 -17.97
N HIS A 76 4.17 -12.51 -17.28
CA HIS A 76 2.71 -12.39 -17.36
C HIS A 76 1.98 -13.71 -17.10
N GLY A 77 2.47 -14.53 -16.17
CA GLY A 77 1.82 -15.78 -15.77
C GLY A 77 0.44 -15.57 -15.14
N LEU A 78 0.20 -14.37 -14.60
CA LEU A 78 -1.06 -13.92 -14.05
C LEU A 78 -1.62 -12.80 -14.94
N GLU A 79 -2.70 -13.09 -15.65
CA GLU A 79 -3.35 -12.09 -16.51
C GLU A 79 -3.86 -10.90 -15.68
N SER A 80 -3.19 -9.74 -15.82
CA SER A 80 -3.54 -8.51 -15.12
C SER A 80 -4.86 -7.89 -15.60
N ASN A 81 -5.27 -8.18 -16.85
CA ASN A 81 -6.27 -7.39 -17.57
C ASN A 81 -7.75 -7.63 -17.17
N SER A 82 -8.05 -8.62 -16.33
CA SER A 82 -9.45 -8.98 -16.02
C SER A 82 -9.77 -9.10 -14.52
N LYS A 83 -8.82 -8.80 -13.63
CA LYS A 83 -8.98 -8.98 -12.18
C LYS A 83 -8.66 -7.70 -11.41
N TYR A 84 -9.34 -7.53 -10.29
CA TYR A 84 -9.01 -6.48 -9.33
C TYR A 84 -7.91 -6.99 -8.39
N TRP A 85 -6.75 -6.32 -8.43
CA TRP A 85 -5.57 -6.68 -7.67
C TRP A 85 -5.39 -5.76 -6.46
N LEU A 86 -4.97 -6.34 -5.35
CA LEU A 86 -4.56 -5.67 -4.12
C LEU A 86 -3.15 -6.08 -3.76
N ARG A 87 -2.33 -5.16 -3.28
CA ARG A 87 -1.02 -5.47 -2.72
C ARG A 87 -1.13 -5.59 -1.20
N ALA A 88 -0.49 -6.61 -0.64
CA ALA A 88 -0.43 -6.82 0.80
C ALA A 88 1.03 -6.98 1.24
N ASP A 89 1.50 -6.05 2.05
CA ASP A 89 2.81 -6.17 2.69
C ASP A 89 2.64 -6.82 4.08
N PRO A 90 3.37 -7.89 4.40
CA PRO A 90 3.24 -8.57 5.69
C PRO A 90 3.75 -7.68 6.82
N VAL A 91 2.92 -7.52 7.86
CA VAL A 91 3.24 -6.73 9.06
C VAL A 91 3.03 -7.58 10.30
N HIS A 92 3.77 -7.29 11.37
CA HIS A 92 3.59 -7.99 12.64
C HIS A 92 2.83 -7.12 13.63
N LEU A 93 1.65 -7.59 14.00
CA LEU A 93 0.79 -6.94 14.96
C LEU A 93 1.09 -7.48 16.37
N ARG A 94 1.53 -6.62 17.28
CA ARG A 94 1.71 -6.93 18.69
C ARG A 94 0.62 -6.27 19.51
N VAL A 95 -0.05 -7.07 20.34
CA VAL A 95 -0.97 -6.54 21.35
C VAL A 95 -0.15 -6.18 22.59
N ALA A 96 -0.16 -4.91 22.99
CA ALA A 96 0.52 -4.40 24.18
C ALA A 96 -0.49 -3.68 25.07
N ASN A 97 -0.92 -4.34 26.16
CA ASN A 97 -1.95 -3.88 27.09
C ASN A 97 -3.16 -3.25 26.37
N ASN A 98 -3.20 -1.91 26.29
CA ASN A 98 -4.30 -1.14 25.72
C ASN A 98 -4.03 -0.61 24.30
N HIS A 99 -2.94 -1.00 23.64
CA HIS A 99 -2.61 -0.55 22.30
C HIS A 99 -2.14 -1.71 21.40
N LEU A 100 -2.35 -1.52 20.10
CA LEU A 100 -1.83 -2.40 19.05
C LEU A 100 -0.58 -1.73 18.47
N LEU A 101 0.56 -2.41 18.56
CA LEU A 101 1.79 -1.99 17.91
C LEU A 101 1.92 -2.72 16.59
N LEU A 102 2.16 -1.97 15.52
CA LEU A 102 2.57 -2.52 14.24
C LEU A 102 4.10 -2.47 14.20
N ALA A 103 4.75 -3.63 14.15
CA ALA A 103 6.17 -3.69 13.86
C ALA A 103 6.40 -3.60 12.35
N ASP A 104 7.44 -2.86 11.97
CA ASP A 104 7.80 -2.59 10.58
C ASP A 104 7.96 -3.89 9.78
N SER A 105 7.36 -3.94 8.59
CA SER A 105 7.44 -5.07 7.66
C SER A 105 8.89 -5.35 7.24
N GLN A 106 9.75 -4.34 7.22
CA GLN A 106 11.18 -4.46 6.88
C GLN A 106 12.00 -5.25 7.90
N ILE A 107 11.50 -5.40 9.13
CA ILE A 107 12.14 -6.22 10.17
C ILE A 107 11.92 -7.72 9.88
N PHE A 108 10.88 -8.07 9.11
CA PHE A 108 10.52 -9.44 8.79
C PHE A 108 11.13 -9.89 7.48
N LYS A 109 12.23 -10.64 7.58
CA LYS A 109 12.79 -11.38 6.44
C LYS A 109 11.98 -12.66 6.20
N ILE A 110 10.80 -12.51 5.59
CA ILE A 110 10.01 -13.66 5.13
C ILE A 110 10.63 -14.14 3.82
N SER A 111 11.13 -15.38 3.82
CA SER A 111 11.61 -16.01 2.60
C SER A 111 10.46 -16.28 1.63
N LEU A 112 10.74 -16.36 0.33
CA LEU A 112 9.73 -16.74 -0.66
C LEU A 112 9.07 -18.09 -0.33
N LYS A 113 9.82 -19.02 0.26
CA LYS A 113 9.28 -20.32 0.71
C LYS A 113 8.24 -20.15 1.80
N GLU A 114 8.51 -19.34 2.82
CA GLU A 114 7.56 -19.07 3.91
C GLU A 114 6.36 -18.28 3.38
N ALA A 115 6.59 -17.30 2.50
CA ALA A 115 5.54 -16.56 1.84
C ALA A 115 4.58 -17.49 1.08
N ASN A 116 5.11 -18.44 0.31
CA ASN A 116 4.32 -19.47 -0.38
C ASN A 116 3.55 -20.36 0.61
N GLN A 117 4.15 -20.77 1.73
CA GLN A 117 3.44 -21.56 2.75
C GLN A 117 2.28 -20.79 3.38
N ILE A 118 2.45 -19.47 3.56
CA ILE A 118 1.41 -18.59 4.07
C ILE A 118 0.29 -18.46 3.03
N THR A 119 0.62 -18.15 1.78
CA THR A 119 -0.39 -18.02 0.71
C THR A 119 -1.11 -19.33 0.44
N ASP A 120 -0.43 -20.48 0.48
CA ASP A 120 -1.07 -21.81 0.41
C ASP A 120 -2.07 -22.01 1.55
N THR A 121 -1.69 -21.59 2.76
CA THR A 121 -2.58 -21.67 3.93
C THR A 121 -3.80 -20.77 3.76
N PHE A 122 -3.62 -19.56 3.23
CA PHE A 122 -4.71 -18.64 2.94
C PHE A 122 -5.60 -19.16 1.80
N ASN A 123 -5.03 -19.62 0.69
CA ASN A 123 -5.78 -20.20 -0.42
C ASN A 123 -6.63 -21.41 0.02
N ARG A 124 -6.13 -22.24 0.96
CA ARG A 124 -6.93 -23.32 1.57
C ARG A 124 -8.05 -22.81 2.48
N TYR A 125 -7.83 -21.72 3.19
CA TYR A 125 -8.81 -21.15 4.11
C TYR A 125 -9.92 -20.39 3.36
N PHE A 126 -9.52 -19.62 2.34
CA PHE A 126 -10.37 -18.76 1.53
C PHE A 126 -10.84 -19.42 0.22
N THR A 127 -10.77 -20.74 0.11
CA THR A 127 -11.17 -21.47 -1.12
C THR A 127 -12.61 -21.16 -1.56
N LYS A 128 -13.47 -20.74 -0.62
CA LYS A 128 -14.88 -20.41 -0.87
C LYS A 128 -15.13 -18.91 -1.07
N ASP A 129 -14.14 -18.07 -0.80
CA ASP A 129 -14.31 -16.61 -0.77
C ASP A 129 -13.91 -15.96 -2.11
N GLU A 130 -13.65 -16.78 -3.14
CA GLU A 130 -13.26 -16.30 -4.47
C GLU A 130 -12.01 -15.39 -4.45
N VAL A 131 -11.14 -15.57 -3.46
CA VAL A 131 -9.88 -14.83 -3.32
C VAL A 131 -8.72 -15.76 -3.57
N SER A 132 -7.77 -15.31 -4.37
CA SER A 132 -6.50 -16.00 -4.58
C SER A 132 -5.32 -15.16 -4.11
N PHE A 133 -4.39 -15.83 -3.45
CA PHE A 133 -3.22 -15.26 -2.81
C PHE A 133 -1.98 -15.75 -3.58
N ALA A 134 -1.18 -14.80 -4.08
CA ALA A 134 0.10 -15.10 -4.72
C ALA A 134 1.25 -14.44 -3.95
N ALA A 135 2.36 -15.14 -3.85
CA ALA A 135 3.56 -14.63 -3.21
C ALA A 135 4.65 -14.35 -4.22
N PHE A 136 5.23 -13.16 -4.12
CA PHE A 136 6.39 -12.77 -4.90
C PHE A 136 7.53 -12.40 -3.97
N SER A 137 8.76 -12.60 -4.44
CA SER A 137 9.96 -12.28 -3.69
C SER A 137 10.14 -10.77 -3.44
N ARG A 138 9.25 -9.92 -3.97
CA ARG A 138 9.30 -8.47 -3.82
C ARG A 138 8.06 -7.79 -3.20
N SER A 139 6.88 -8.40 -3.16
CA SER A 139 5.73 -8.10 -2.27
C SER A 139 4.55 -9.03 -2.64
N LEU A 140 3.58 -9.30 -1.75
CA LEU A 140 2.45 -10.22 -2.04
C LEU A 140 1.31 -9.47 -2.76
N VAL A 141 0.73 -10.04 -3.84
CA VAL A 141 -0.45 -9.47 -4.55
C VAL A 141 -1.64 -10.45 -4.44
N HIS A 142 -2.84 -9.95 -4.16
CA HIS A 142 -4.11 -10.69 -3.98
C HIS A 142 -5.11 -10.27 -5.06
N GLY A 143 -5.79 -11.23 -5.68
CA GLY A 143 -6.93 -10.97 -6.58
C GLY A 143 -8.24 -11.41 -5.92
N PHE A 144 -9.30 -10.59 -6.01
CA PHE A 144 -10.66 -10.96 -5.57
C PHE A 144 -11.57 -11.18 -6.78
N THR A 145 -12.32 -12.28 -6.80
CA THR A 145 -13.60 -12.42 -7.52
C THR A 145 -14.73 -12.49 -6.49
N GLN A 146 -15.95 -12.11 -6.87
CA GLN A 146 -17.10 -12.02 -5.97
C GLN A 146 -17.98 -13.26 -6.08
N ASN A 147 -18.22 -13.98 -4.96
CA ASN A 147 -19.59 -14.27 -4.50
C ASN A 147 -19.72 -14.95 -3.11
N SER A 148 -20.38 -14.19 -2.23
CA SER A 148 -21.28 -14.53 -1.11
C SER A 148 -21.25 -15.89 -0.37
N GLN A 149 -20.98 -15.74 0.96
CA GLN A 149 -21.74 -16.23 2.14
C GLN A 149 -21.27 -17.45 2.97
N SER A 150 -20.60 -17.09 4.09
CA SER A 150 -20.93 -17.35 5.51
C SER A 150 -20.93 -18.79 6.09
N SER A 151 -20.00 -19.09 7.01
CA SER A 151 -20.23 -19.01 8.48
C SER A 151 -19.18 -19.77 9.32
N ASN A 152 -18.47 -19.00 10.16
CA ASN A 152 -17.92 -19.25 11.51
C ASN A 152 -17.26 -20.59 11.93
N LYS A 153 -15.99 -20.49 12.36
CA LYS A 153 -15.58 -20.65 13.79
C LYS A 153 -14.11 -20.24 14.05
N THR A 154 -13.95 -19.32 15.00
CA THR A 154 -12.80 -19.04 15.91
C THR A 154 -11.37 -19.28 15.41
N ALA A 155 -10.69 -18.21 14.96
CA ALA A 155 -9.28 -18.24 14.56
C ALA A 155 -8.47 -17.05 15.09
N LYS A 156 -7.16 -17.28 15.24
CA LYS A 156 -6.10 -16.34 15.65
C LYS A 156 -6.34 -14.95 15.04
N SER A 157 -6.51 -13.96 15.90
CA SER A 157 -6.97 -12.63 15.52
C SER A 157 -5.91 -11.86 14.73
N CYS A 158 -5.96 -11.96 13.40
CA CYS A 158 -5.50 -10.91 12.51
C CYS A 158 -6.69 -9.97 12.26
N LYS A 159 -6.69 -8.79 12.88
CA LYS A 159 -7.69 -7.76 12.56
C LYS A 159 -7.28 -7.06 11.26
N TRP A 160 -7.87 -7.51 10.16
CA TRP A 160 -7.90 -6.75 8.91
C TRP A 160 -9.22 -5.96 8.88
N LYS A 161 -9.14 -4.64 8.72
CA LYS A 161 -10.33 -3.78 8.62
C LYS A 161 -11.08 -4.13 7.33
N LYS A 162 -12.30 -4.63 7.48
CA LYS A 162 -13.29 -4.73 6.41
C LYS A 162 -13.73 -3.30 6.05
N TYR A 163 -13.31 -2.78 4.91
CA TYR A 163 -13.98 -1.63 4.32
C TYR A 163 -15.20 -2.15 3.56
N GLN A 164 -16.39 -2.02 4.16
CA GLN A 164 -17.63 -2.14 3.40
C GLN A 164 -17.85 -0.79 2.72
N TYR A 165 -17.55 -0.72 1.43
CA TYR A 165 -18.09 0.37 0.62
C TYR A 165 -19.50 -0.04 0.19
N SER A 166 -20.50 0.62 0.76
CA SER A 166 -21.84 0.66 0.20
C SER A 166 -21.86 1.89 -0.71
N ALA A 167 -21.88 1.66 -2.02
CA ALA A 167 -22.30 2.69 -2.96
C ALA A 167 -23.81 2.88 -2.75
N SER A 168 -24.20 3.74 -1.81
CA SER A 168 -25.53 4.33 -1.83
C SER A 168 -25.53 5.42 -2.90
N GLU A 169 -25.88 5.05 -4.13
CA GLU A 169 -26.38 6.04 -5.08
C GLU A 169 -27.77 6.46 -4.63
N GLY A 170 -27.83 7.64 -4.02
CA GLY A 170 -29.05 8.38 -3.85
C GLY A 170 -29.50 8.95 -5.18
N ASN A 171 -30.78 8.67 -5.46
CA ASN A 171 -31.79 9.57 -6.00
C ASN A 171 -31.99 9.62 -7.52
N ARG A 172 -33.08 8.97 -7.97
CA ARG A 172 -34.24 9.65 -8.55
C ARG A 172 -35.50 8.81 -8.36
#